data_AF-A0A078INJ3-F1
#
_entry.id   AF-A0A078INJ3-F1
#
_cell.length_a   1.000
_cell.length_b   1.000
_cell.length_c   1.000
_cell.angle_alpha   90.00
_cell.angle_beta   90.00
_cell.angle_gamma   90.00
#
_symmetry.space_group_name_H-M   'P 1'
#
loop_
_entity.id
_entity.type
_entity.pdbx_description
1 polymer ?
#
loop_
_entity_poly.entity_id
_entity_poly.type
_entity_poly.pdbx_seq_one_letter_code
_entity_poly.pdbx_strand_id
1 'polypeptide(L)'
;MQSYCFYFIQVKSSTCINSETQKVGSETKGRFQNYTERVLLNQQPRERKLRSRERQRFDPNCFDPNSRRRRGVIMIGLFKVKEKQKEEAKNNNARGASAKKQSAGELRLHKDITELNMPKSCSISFPNGKNDLMNFEVTIKPDDGYYLGGKFVFTFQVSPVYPHEAPKVKCKTKVYHPNIDLEGNVCLNILREDWKPVLNINTVIYGLFHLFTEPNHEDPLNHDAAAVLRDNPKQFEANVKRAMYGGFVGQTSFPRCI
;
A
#
# COMPACT_ATOMS: atom_id res chain seq x y z
N MET A 1 7.11 3.88 -14.42
CA MET A 1 6.47 3.21 -13.26
C MET A 1 5.14 3.83 -12.85
N GLN A 2 4.90 5.13 -13.09
CA GLN A 2 3.59 5.77 -12.80
C GLN A 2 2.41 5.04 -13.47
N SER A 3 2.44 4.74 -14.77
CA SER A 3 1.34 4.05 -15.50
C SER A 3 0.95 2.65 -15.00
N TYR A 4 1.80 1.97 -14.22
CA TYR A 4 1.53 0.59 -13.74
C TYR A 4 0.69 0.56 -12.46
N CYS A 5 0.70 1.65 -11.67
CA CYS A 5 -0.14 1.79 -10.48
C CYS A 5 -1.59 2.14 -10.88
N PHE A 6 -1.75 2.94 -11.96
CA PHE A 6 -3.04 3.35 -12.51
C PHE A 6 -3.92 2.18 -13.00
N TYR A 7 -3.31 1.14 -13.59
CA TYR A 7 -4.06 -0.02 -14.10
C TYR A 7 -4.66 -0.88 -12.98
N PHE A 8 -4.06 -0.93 -11.79
CA PHE A 8 -4.61 -1.72 -10.67
C PHE A 8 -5.81 -1.06 -9.99
N ILE A 9 -5.93 0.26 -10.06
CA ILE A 9 -7.04 1.03 -9.45
C ILE A 9 -8.26 1.06 -10.39
N GLN A 10 -8.07 1.20 -11.71
CA GLN A 10 -9.19 1.32 -12.67
C GLN A 10 -9.77 -0.02 -13.20
N VAL A 11 -9.02 -1.13 -13.22
CA VAL A 11 -9.41 -2.32 -14.04
C VAL A 11 -10.57 -3.14 -13.48
N LYS A 12 -10.98 -2.98 -12.21
CA LYS A 12 -12.19 -3.65 -11.71
C LYS A 12 -13.50 -2.87 -11.93
N SER A 13 -13.44 -1.59 -12.33
CA SER A 13 -14.64 -0.75 -12.49
C SER A 13 -15.34 -0.88 -13.85
N SER A 14 -14.97 -1.83 -14.71
CA SER A 14 -15.52 -1.91 -16.09
C SER A 14 -16.00 -3.27 -16.56
N THR A 15 -16.07 -4.30 -15.70
CA THR A 15 -16.69 -5.57 -16.10
C THR A 15 -18.18 -5.55 -15.81
N CYS A 16 -18.95 -4.92 -16.72
CA CYS A 16 -20.37 -5.23 -17.03
C CYS A 16 -20.95 -4.24 -18.06
N ILE A 17 -20.57 -4.31 -19.34
CA ILE A 17 -21.44 -3.80 -20.44
C ILE A 17 -21.34 -4.75 -21.64
N ASN A 18 -22.52 -5.29 -22.00
CA ASN A 18 -22.77 -6.05 -23.22
C ASN A 18 -22.58 -5.20 -24.48
N SER A 19 -22.24 -5.91 -25.55
CA SER A 19 -22.12 -5.48 -26.95
C SER A 19 -22.97 -4.29 -27.38
N GLU A 20 -22.32 -3.18 -27.74
CA GLU A 20 -22.50 -2.44 -29.00
C GLU A 20 -21.70 -1.13 -28.93
N THR A 21 -20.51 -1.13 -29.56
CA THR A 21 -19.74 0.01 -30.13
C THR A 21 -18.27 -0.39 -30.28
N GLN A 22 -18.04 -1.48 -31.03
CA GLN A 22 -16.71 -1.72 -31.63
C GLN A 22 -16.58 -0.82 -32.86
N LYS A 23 -15.59 0.10 -32.85
CA LYS A 23 -14.74 0.32 -34.05
C LYS A 23 -13.47 1.15 -33.86
N VAL A 24 -13.09 1.57 -32.64
CA VAL A 24 -11.81 2.29 -32.42
C VAL A 24 -10.90 1.61 -31.36
N GLY A 25 -11.24 0.40 -30.89
CA GLY A 25 -10.58 -0.23 -29.73
C GLY A 25 -9.87 -1.56 -29.97
N SER A 26 -9.67 -2.02 -31.20
CA SER A 26 -9.17 -3.37 -31.49
C SER A 26 -7.65 -3.49 -31.64
N GLU A 27 -6.94 -2.46 -32.10
CA GLU A 27 -5.49 -2.55 -32.35
C GLU A 27 -4.62 -2.39 -31.09
N THR A 28 -5.13 -1.75 -30.04
CA THR A 28 -4.42 -1.58 -28.76
C THR A 28 -4.61 -2.76 -27.80
N LYS A 29 -5.71 -3.51 -27.92
CA LYS A 29 -6.02 -4.69 -27.08
C LYS A 29 -5.10 -5.89 -27.36
N GLY A 30 -4.76 -6.16 -28.63
CA GLY A 30 -3.93 -7.31 -29.01
C GLY A 30 -2.44 -7.19 -28.68
N ARG A 31 -1.92 -5.96 -28.53
CA ARG A 31 -0.50 -5.71 -28.25
C ARG A 31 -0.14 -5.85 -26.77
N PHE A 32 -1.12 -5.74 -25.88
CA PHE A 32 -0.91 -5.64 -24.42
C PHE A 32 -1.12 -6.93 -23.64
N GLN A 33 -1.92 -7.87 -24.13
CA GLN A 33 -2.05 -9.21 -23.53
C GLN A 33 -0.68 -9.93 -23.47
N ASN A 34 0.17 -9.66 -24.47
CA ASN A 34 1.55 -10.13 -24.57
C ASN A 34 2.53 -9.46 -23.60
N TYR A 35 2.17 -8.36 -22.91
CA TYR A 35 3.06 -7.65 -21.98
C TYR A 35 2.81 -8.04 -20.52
N THR A 36 1.56 -8.29 -20.14
CA THR A 36 1.18 -8.78 -18.80
C THR A 36 1.72 -10.19 -18.54
N GLU A 37 1.70 -11.05 -19.55
CA GLU A 37 2.39 -12.34 -19.51
C GLU A 37 3.91 -12.15 -19.35
N ARG A 38 4.52 -11.18 -20.05
CA ARG A 38 5.96 -10.91 -19.95
C ARG A 38 6.39 -10.37 -18.58
N VAL A 39 5.58 -9.58 -17.87
CA VAL A 39 5.94 -9.08 -16.54
C VAL A 39 5.80 -10.16 -15.46
N LEU A 40 4.78 -11.02 -15.55
CA LEU A 40 4.64 -12.21 -14.68
C LEU A 40 5.70 -13.29 -14.99
N LEU A 41 6.07 -13.49 -16.26
CA LEU A 41 7.17 -14.38 -16.66
C LEU A 41 8.56 -13.81 -16.29
N ASN A 42 8.79 -12.50 -16.41
CA ASN A 42 10.09 -11.88 -16.13
C ASN A 42 10.36 -11.67 -14.63
N GLN A 43 9.37 -11.90 -13.75
CA GLN A 43 9.58 -11.99 -12.30
C GLN A 43 9.81 -13.43 -11.81
N GLN A 44 9.81 -14.43 -12.70
CA GLN A 44 10.23 -15.81 -12.39
C GLN A 44 11.64 -16.22 -12.92
N PRO A 45 12.74 -15.49 -12.64
CA PRO A 45 14.05 -16.13 -12.75
C PRO A 45 14.95 -15.90 -11.52
N ARG A 46 14.51 -16.32 -10.33
CA ARG A 46 15.44 -16.59 -9.20
C ARG A 46 15.24 -17.92 -8.47
N GLU A 47 14.27 -18.76 -8.86
CA GLU A 47 14.09 -20.08 -8.23
C GLU A 47 14.51 -21.28 -9.10
N ARG A 48 14.88 -21.07 -10.38
CA ARG A 48 15.36 -22.15 -11.26
C ARG A 48 16.90 -22.30 -11.34
N LYS A 49 17.68 -21.37 -10.79
CA LYS A 49 19.16 -21.45 -10.82
C LYS A 49 19.83 -21.96 -9.54
N LEU A 50 19.07 -22.21 -8.46
CA LEU A 50 19.59 -22.98 -7.32
C LEU A 50 19.38 -24.49 -7.47
N ARG A 51 18.34 -24.95 -8.18
CA ARG A 51 18.09 -26.40 -8.38
C ARG A 51 18.89 -27.06 -9.51
N SER A 52 19.59 -26.30 -10.34
CA SER A 52 20.40 -26.85 -11.44
C SER A 52 21.90 -26.94 -11.15
N ARG A 53 22.37 -26.36 -10.04
CA ARG A 53 23.78 -26.47 -9.60
C ARG A 53 24.04 -27.62 -8.62
N GLU A 54 22.99 -28.28 -8.12
CA GLU A 54 23.10 -29.48 -7.28
C GLU A 54 23.03 -30.82 -8.05
N ARG A 55 23.03 -30.80 -9.40
CA ARG A 55 23.00 -32.02 -10.24
C ARG A 55 24.25 -32.25 -11.08
N GLN A 56 25.40 -31.70 -10.69
CA GLN A 56 26.69 -31.99 -11.33
C GLN A 56 27.77 -32.14 -10.28
N ARG A 57 27.70 -33.24 -9.52
CA ARG A 57 28.81 -33.85 -8.76
C ARG A 57 28.32 -35.16 -8.14
N PHE A 58 27.93 -36.11 -8.97
CA PHE A 58 27.87 -37.52 -8.59
C PHE A 58 28.36 -38.31 -9.79
N ASP A 59 29.64 -38.67 -9.74
CA ASP A 59 30.23 -39.68 -10.62
C ASP A 59 29.76 -41.06 -10.11
N PRO A 60 29.01 -41.86 -10.88
CA PRO A 60 28.45 -43.11 -10.40
C PRO A 60 29.46 -44.27 -10.30
N ASN A 61 30.73 -44.11 -10.71
CA ASN A 61 31.66 -45.24 -10.88
C ASN A 61 32.86 -45.26 -9.93
N CYS A 62 32.83 -44.52 -8.82
CA CYS A 62 33.86 -44.60 -7.78
C CYS A 62 33.33 -45.34 -6.53
N PHE A 63 32.98 -46.62 -6.68
CA PHE A 63 32.67 -47.50 -5.55
C PHE A 63 33.83 -48.48 -5.35
N ASP A 64 34.76 -48.12 -4.46
CA ASP A 64 35.77 -49.05 -3.94
C ASP A 64 35.12 -49.88 -2.81
N PRO A 65 34.95 -51.21 -2.96
CA PRO A 65 34.25 -52.03 -1.98
C PRO A 65 35.03 -52.29 -0.68
N ASN A 66 36.25 -51.79 -0.49
CA ASN A 66 37.11 -52.21 0.64
C ASN A 66 37.63 -51.12 1.59
N SER A 67 37.05 -49.91 1.62
CA SER A 67 37.43 -48.91 2.64
C SER A 67 36.50 -48.93 3.88
N ARG A 68 36.72 -49.90 4.77
CA ARG A 68 36.20 -49.82 6.15
C ARG A 68 36.91 -48.69 6.90
N ARG A 69 36.28 -47.52 7.06
CA ARG A 69 36.62 -46.57 8.13
C ARG A 69 35.38 -46.07 8.85
N ARG A 70 35.18 -46.62 10.05
CA ARG A 70 34.34 -46.08 11.12
C ARG A 70 34.61 -44.59 11.30
N ARG A 71 33.57 -43.75 11.33
CA ARG A 71 33.58 -42.45 12.02
C ARG A 71 32.16 -41.91 12.23
N GLY A 72 31.74 -41.98 13.50
CA GLY A 72 30.83 -41.09 14.24
C GLY A 72 29.63 -40.45 13.55
N VAL A 73 28.44 -40.84 13.99
CA VAL A 73 27.20 -40.05 13.86
C VAL A 73 27.35 -38.78 14.70
N ILE A 74 27.43 -37.61 14.09
CA ILE A 74 27.38 -36.33 14.82
C ILE A 74 25.91 -35.94 14.96
N MET A 75 25.33 -36.23 16.12
CA MET A 75 24.04 -35.68 16.53
C MET A 75 24.17 -34.17 16.71
N ILE A 76 23.28 -33.42 16.07
CA ILE A 76 23.18 -31.97 16.09
C ILE A 76 22.93 -31.48 17.52
N GLY A 77 23.98 -31.09 18.23
CA GLY A 77 23.90 -30.44 19.54
C GLY A 77 23.65 -28.94 19.44
N LEU A 78 22.59 -28.48 18.77
CA LEU A 78 22.27 -27.06 18.58
C LEU A 78 21.32 -26.47 19.65
N PHE A 79 21.26 -27.08 20.83
CA PHE A 79 20.37 -26.63 21.92
C PHE A 79 21.07 -26.26 23.23
N LYS A 80 22.40 -26.37 23.34
CA LYS A 80 23.14 -26.00 24.58
C LYS A 80 24.00 -24.74 24.47
N VAL A 81 24.06 -24.09 23.31
CA VAL A 81 24.79 -22.81 23.13
C VAL A 81 23.92 -21.58 23.43
N LYS A 82 22.59 -21.74 23.50
CA LYS A 82 21.65 -20.64 23.70
C LYS A 82 21.39 -20.26 25.17
N GLU A 83 21.78 -21.11 26.11
CA GLU A 83 21.59 -20.84 27.55
C GLU A 83 22.78 -20.11 28.17
N LYS A 84 24.02 -20.43 27.76
CA LYS A 84 25.23 -19.73 28.24
C LYS A 84 25.33 -18.26 27.77
N GLN A 85 24.78 -17.93 26.60
CA GLN A 85 24.74 -16.53 26.11
C GLN A 85 23.65 -15.68 26.79
N LYS A 86 22.72 -16.29 27.53
CA LYS A 86 21.62 -15.60 28.22
C LYS A 86 21.98 -15.15 29.64
N GLU A 87 23.01 -15.72 30.23
CA GLU A 87 23.47 -15.37 31.59
C GLU A 87 24.55 -14.28 31.58
N GLU A 88 25.44 -14.25 30.58
CA GLU A 88 26.47 -13.20 30.45
C GLU A 88 25.90 -11.83 30.04
N ALA A 89 24.69 -11.80 29.46
CA ALA A 89 24.03 -10.55 29.05
C ALA A 89 23.28 -9.83 30.20
N LYS A 90 23.17 -10.42 31.39
CA LYS A 90 22.41 -9.83 32.51
C LYS A 90 23.21 -8.83 33.36
N ASN A 91 24.54 -8.84 33.32
CA ASN A 91 25.35 -8.06 34.26
C ASN A 91 25.92 -6.73 33.73
N ASN A 92 25.72 -6.39 32.45
CA ASN A 92 26.26 -5.16 31.86
C ASN A 92 25.21 -4.06 31.58
N ASN A 93 23.93 -4.29 31.92
CA ASN A 93 22.85 -3.37 31.55
C ASN A 93 22.44 -2.42 32.69
N ALA A 94 23.44 -1.86 33.38
CA ALA A 94 23.26 -0.78 34.34
C ALA A 94 24.07 0.45 33.88
N ARG A 95 23.63 1.08 32.78
CA ARG A 95 23.76 2.52 32.43
C ARG A 95 23.49 2.75 30.94
N GLY A 96 22.37 3.43 30.62
CA GLY A 96 22.19 4.18 29.37
C GLY A 96 21.38 3.50 28.26
N ALA A 97 20.08 3.84 28.21
CA ALA A 97 19.13 3.65 27.10
C ALA A 97 19.29 2.38 26.23
N SER A 98 18.53 1.34 26.56
CA SER A 98 18.24 0.23 25.66
C SER A 98 17.70 0.78 24.33
N ALA A 99 18.50 0.80 23.28
CA ALA A 99 18.03 1.01 21.91
C ALA A 99 16.98 -0.08 21.63
N LYS A 100 15.70 0.30 21.62
CA LYS A 100 14.61 -0.62 21.28
C LYS A 100 14.92 -1.19 19.90
N LYS A 101 15.06 -2.51 19.82
CA LYS A 101 15.27 -3.21 18.55
C LYS A 101 14.06 -2.92 17.67
N GLN A 102 14.29 -2.25 16.54
CA GLN A 102 13.21 -1.86 15.63
C GLN A 102 12.46 -3.10 15.13
N SER A 103 11.14 -3.00 15.06
CA SER A 103 10.31 -4.08 14.52
C SER A 103 10.51 -4.21 13.00
N ALA A 104 10.17 -5.38 12.43
CA ALA A 104 10.23 -5.57 10.99
C ALA A 104 9.33 -4.57 10.23
N GLY A 105 8.17 -4.23 10.81
CA GLY A 105 7.26 -3.24 10.26
C GLY A 105 7.81 -1.81 10.32
N GLU A 106 8.49 -1.43 11.40
CA GLU A 106 9.19 -0.14 11.49
C GLU A 106 10.31 -0.03 10.45
N LEU A 107 11.11 -1.08 10.27
CA LEU A 107 12.17 -1.10 9.26
C LEU A 107 11.58 -0.97 7.84
N ARG A 108 10.48 -1.67 7.58
CA ARG A 108 9.78 -1.57 6.30
C ARG A 108 9.17 -0.18 6.09
N LEU A 109 8.53 0.40 7.09
CA LEU A 109 7.96 1.74 6.99
C LEU A 109 9.06 2.79 6.78
N HIS A 110 10.18 2.69 7.50
CA HIS A 110 11.31 3.61 7.33
C HIS A 110 11.78 3.63 5.87
N LYS A 111 11.88 2.45 5.24
CA LYS A 111 12.19 2.33 3.81
C LYS A 111 11.13 3.03 2.95
N ASP A 112 9.85 2.74 3.18
CA ASP A 112 8.76 3.33 2.41
C ASP A 112 8.72 4.86 2.52
N ILE A 113 8.99 5.42 3.71
CA ILE A 113 9.09 6.88 3.95
C ILE A 113 10.31 7.49 3.24
N THR A 114 11.46 6.80 3.26
CA THR A 114 12.69 7.28 2.59
C THR A 114 12.55 7.30 1.07
N GLU A 115 11.79 6.34 0.53
CA GLU A 115 11.55 6.19 -0.91
C GLU A 115 10.25 6.89 -1.38
N LEU A 116 9.66 7.78 -0.57
CA LEU A 116 8.46 8.52 -0.96
C LEU A 116 8.70 9.35 -2.22
N ASN A 117 7.80 9.20 -3.17
CA ASN A 117 7.77 9.97 -4.40
C ASN A 117 6.31 10.36 -4.68
N MET A 118 5.84 11.38 -3.97
CA MET A 118 4.45 11.82 -3.97
C MET A 118 4.22 12.98 -4.96
N PRO A 119 2.97 13.24 -5.38
CA PRO A 119 2.62 14.47 -6.08
C PRO A 119 3.05 15.72 -5.29
N LYS A 120 3.37 16.83 -5.98
CA LYS A 120 3.73 18.11 -5.35
C LYS A 120 2.59 18.69 -4.48
N SER A 121 1.36 18.30 -4.79
CA SER A 121 0.13 18.61 -4.07
C SER A 121 -0.02 17.83 -2.74
N CYS A 122 0.89 16.91 -2.44
CA CYS A 122 0.88 16.12 -1.20
C CYS A 122 2.04 16.50 -0.28
N SER A 123 1.80 16.57 1.02
CA SER A 123 2.84 16.72 2.03
C SER A 123 2.62 15.78 3.21
N ILE A 124 3.71 15.39 3.87
CA ILE A 124 3.69 14.53 5.06
C ILE A 124 4.13 15.32 6.29
N SER A 125 3.52 15.07 7.43
CA SER A 125 3.89 15.65 8.73
C SER A 125 3.84 14.61 9.84
N PHE A 126 4.66 14.81 10.88
CA PHE A 126 4.75 13.93 12.05
C PHE A 126 4.36 14.72 13.30
N PRO A 127 3.05 14.82 13.61
CA PRO A 127 2.55 15.72 14.68
C PRO A 127 3.07 15.32 16.07
N ASN A 128 3.34 14.04 16.30
CA ASN A 128 3.86 13.51 17.56
C ASN A 128 5.39 13.58 17.67
N GLY A 129 6.05 14.22 16.70
CA GLY A 129 7.51 14.33 16.62
C GLY A 129 8.17 13.19 15.86
N LYS A 130 9.49 13.31 15.62
CA LYS A 130 10.27 12.44 14.74
C LYS A 130 10.42 10.99 15.24
N ASN A 131 10.10 10.73 16.51
CA ASN A 131 10.27 9.41 17.13
C ASN A 131 9.04 8.50 16.94
N ASP A 132 7.89 9.06 16.55
CA ASP A 132 6.66 8.31 16.29
C ASP A 132 6.42 8.22 14.79
N LEU A 133 7.23 7.40 14.11
CA LEU A 133 7.13 7.23 12.65
C LEU A 133 5.90 6.43 12.24
N MET A 134 5.31 5.65 13.16
CA MET A 134 4.17 4.77 12.87
C MET A 134 2.84 5.54 12.86
N ASN A 135 2.83 6.79 13.33
CA ASN A 135 1.68 7.68 13.27
C ASN A 135 2.07 9.01 12.61
N PHE A 136 1.49 9.26 11.44
CA PHE A 136 1.79 10.47 10.68
C PHE A 136 0.55 10.99 9.98
N GLU A 137 0.64 12.21 9.45
CA GLU A 137 -0.42 12.83 8.67
C GLU A 137 0.04 13.09 7.25
N VAL A 138 -0.88 12.93 6.31
CA VAL A 138 -0.70 13.30 4.91
C VAL A 138 -1.72 14.38 4.57
N THR A 139 -1.25 15.52 4.09
CA THR A 139 -2.09 16.59 3.56
C THR A 139 -2.12 16.50 2.04
N ILE A 140 -3.33 16.46 1.48
CA ILE A 140 -3.58 16.48 0.04
C ILE A 140 -4.22 17.83 -0.33
N LYS A 141 -3.67 18.50 -1.34
CA LYS A 141 -4.15 19.76 -1.90
C LYS A 141 -4.38 19.60 -3.41
N PRO A 142 -5.55 19.14 -3.84
CA PRO A 142 -5.84 18.94 -5.26
C PRO A 142 -5.66 20.26 -6.03
N ASP A 143 -4.94 20.16 -7.15
CA ASP A 143 -4.62 21.25 -8.07
C ASP A 143 -5.48 21.23 -9.35
N ASP A 144 -6.42 20.29 -9.44
CA ASP A 144 -7.47 20.21 -10.45
C ASP A 144 -8.76 19.55 -9.88
N GLY A 145 -9.73 19.32 -10.77
CA GLY A 145 -10.97 18.59 -10.44
C GLY A 145 -11.95 19.34 -9.54
N TYR A 146 -12.92 18.61 -9.00
CA TYR A 146 -14.00 19.18 -8.17
C TYR A 146 -13.49 19.82 -6.87
N TYR A 147 -12.35 19.35 -6.36
CA TYR A 147 -11.81 19.70 -5.06
C TYR A 147 -10.63 20.69 -5.14
N LEU A 148 -10.47 21.35 -6.29
CA LEU A 148 -9.45 22.37 -6.53
C LEU A 148 -9.41 23.41 -5.40
N GLY A 149 -8.21 23.64 -4.85
CA GLY A 149 -7.98 24.64 -3.80
C GLY A 149 -8.33 24.18 -2.38
N GLY A 150 -8.80 22.94 -2.22
CA GLY A 150 -9.04 22.33 -0.91
C GLY A 150 -7.77 21.85 -0.23
N LYS A 151 -7.88 21.61 1.08
CA LYS A 151 -6.84 21.03 1.94
C LYS A 151 -7.44 19.90 2.79
N PHE A 152 -7.06 18.66 2.46
CA PHE A 152 -7.58 17.46 3.10
C PHE A 152 -6.48 16.76 3.89
N VAL A 153 -6.69 16.55 5.19
CA VAL A 153 -5.70 15.94 6.07
C VAL A 153 -6.14 14.52 6.40
N PHE A 154 -5.24 13.57 6.22
CA PHE A 154 -5.44 12.15 6.54
C PHE A 154 -4.48 11.71 7.64
N THR A 155 -4.95 10.95 8.61
CA THR A 155 -4.09 10.23 9.55
C THR A 155 -3.74 8.87 9.01
N PHE A 156 -2.50 8.48 9.24
CA PHE A 156 -1.98 7.15 8.98
C PHE A 156 -1.53 6.56 10.31
N GLN A 157 -2.05 5.39 10.62
CA GLN A 157 -1.63 4.58 11.76
C GLN A 157 -1.14 3.23 11.25
N VAL A 158 0.15 3.01 11.31
CA VAL A 158 0.82 1.80 10.84
C VAL A 158 0.95 0.82 12.00
N SER A 159 0.53 -0.43 11.77
CA SER A 159 0.66 -1.53 12.75
C SER A 159 2.10 -2.08 12.75
N PRO A 160 2.64 -2.59 13.88
CA PRO A 160 3.91 -3.30 13.90
C PRO A 160 3.98 -4.52 12.96
N VAL A 161 2.82 -5.03 12.50
CA VAL A 161 2.66 -6.16 11.58
C VAL A 161 2.80 -5.74 10.10
N TYR A 162 2.94 -4.43 9.82
CA TYR A 162 3.24 -3.92 8.48
C TYR A 162 4.44 -4.64 7.84
N PRO A 163 4.41 -5.02 6.55
CA PRO A 163 3.42 -4.73 5.52
C PRO A 163 2.32 -5.80 5.37
N HIS A 164 2.23 -6.76 6.28
CA HIS A 164 1.21 -7.83 6.17
C HIS A 164 -0.21 -7.29 6.37
N GLU A 165 -0.36 -6.29 7.22
CA GLU A 165 -1.58 -5.50 7.38
C GLU A 165 -1.41 -4.11 6.74
N ALA A 166 -2.50 -3.60 6.14
CA ALA A 166 -2.55 -2.24 5.61
C ALA A 166 -2.43 -1.21 6.74
N PRO A 167 -1.93 0.01 6.45
CA PRO A 167 -2.06 1.12 7.38
C PRO A 167 -3.54 1.48 7.58
N LYS A 168 -3.92 1.82 8.80
CA LYS A 168 -5.24 2.41 9.07
C LYS A 168 -5.22 3.87 8.66
N VAL A 169 -6.12 4.26 7.76
CA VAL A 169 -6.21 5.63 7.25
C VAL A 169 -7.57 6.22 7.57
N LYS A 170 -7.59 7.46 8.08
CA LYS A 170 -8.82 8.25 8.26
C LYS A 170 -8.64 9.67 7.75
N CYS A 171 -9.68 10.23 7.16
CA CYS A 171 -9.75 11.66 6.85
C CYS A 171 -10.09 12.45 8.12
N LYS A 172 -9.23 13.39 8.52
CA LYS A 172 -9.53 14.36 9.59
C LYS A 172 -10.41 15.50 9.10
N THR A 173 -10.34 15.83 7.81
CA THR A 173 -11.12 16.93 7.22
C THR A 173 -12.52 16.42 6.87
N LYS A 174 -13.56 16.94 7.54
CA LYS A 174 -14.94 16.66 7.14
C LYS A 174 -15.21 17.23 5.74
N VAL A 175 -15.53 16.38 4.78
CA VAL A 175 -15.63 16.73 3.36
C VAL A 175 -16.87 16.08 2.71
N TYR A 176 -17.47 16.77 1.75
CA TYR A 176 -18.53 16.21 0.92
C TYR A 176 -17.91 15.39 -0.21
N HIS A 177 -17.87 14.06 -0.07
CA HIS A 177 -17.17 13.17 -0.99
C HIS A 177 -17.84 11.79 -1.09
N PRO A 178 -17.99 11.17 -2.28
CA PRO A 178 -18.63 9.85 -2.42
C PRO A 178 -17.97 8.74 -1.59
N ASN A 179 -16.64 8.68 -1.59
CA ASN A 179 -15.86 7.60 -0.94
C ASN A 179 -15.35 7.95 0.48
N ILE A 180 -15.82 9.05 1.10
CA ILE A 180 -15.44 9.43 2.47
C ILE A 180 -16.72 9.77 3.25
N ASP A 181 -16.92 9.13 4.40
CA ASP A 181 -18.06 9.42 5.27
C ASP A 181 -17.80 10.61 6.22
N LEU A 182 -18.80 10.95 7.04
CA LEU A 182 -18.73 12.10 7.95
C LEU A 182 -17.82 11.83 9.16
N GLU A 183 -17.57 10.56 9.48
CA GLU A 183 -16.67 10.07 10.52
C GLU A 183 -15.22 9.95 10.04
N GLY A 184 -14.97 10.24 8.76
CA GLY A 184 -13.66 10.23 8.13
C GLY A 184 -13.16 8.85 7.70
N ASN A 185 -14.00 7.83 7.69
CA ASN A 185 -13.63 6.55 7.08
C ASN A 185 -13.54 6.71 5.56
N VAL A 186 -12.59 5.99 4.96
CA VAL A 186 -12.29 6.06 3.53
C VAL A 186 -12.59 4.72 2.88
N CYS A 187 -13.27 4.75 1.73
CA CYS A 187 -13.42 3.60 0.85
C CYS A 187 -12.33 3.66 -0.23
N LEU A 188 -11.30 2.85 -0.03
CA LEU A 188 -10.19 2.66 -0.96
C LEU A 188 -9.82 1.18 -0.91
N ASN A 189 -10.02 0.46 -2.00
CA ASN A 189 -9.88 -1.00 -2.10
C ASN A 189 -8.52 -1.51 -1.61
N ILE A 190 -7.43 -0.79 -1.92
CA ILE A 190 -6.08 -1.18 -1.51
C ILE A 190 -5.85 -1.05 0.00
N LEU A 191 -6.74 -0.41 0.77
CA LEU A 191 -6.70 -0.42 2.24
C LEU A 191 -7.45 -1.61 2.85
N ARG A 192 -8.08 -2.45 2.03
CA ARG A 192 -8.97 -3.54 2.44
C ARG A 192 -8.61 -4.83 1.68
N GLU A 193 -9.50 -5.33 0.82
CA GLU A 193 -9.38 -6.62 0.14
C GLU A 193 -8.22 -6.71 -0.86
N ASP A 194 -7.87 -5.58 -1.48
CA ASP A 194 -6.81 -5.51 -2.49
C ASP A 194 -5.44 -5.15 -1.88
N TRP A 195 -5.34 -5.02 -0.55
CA TRP A 195 -4.04 -4.85 0.11
C TRP A 195 -3.15 -6.08 -0.13
N LYS A 196 -1.89 -5.82 -0.49
CA LYS A 196 -0.83 -6.84 -0.59
C LYS A 196 0.45 -6.30 0.02
N PRO A 197 1.28 -7.14 0.67
CA PRO A 197 2.55 -6.72 1.27
C PRO A 197 3.56 -6.06 0.30
N VAL A 198 3.35 -6.21 -1.00
CA VAL A 198 4.13 -5.55 -2.06
C VAL A 198 3.77 -4.07 -2.23
N LEU A 199 2.56 -3.66 -1.83
CA LEU A 199 2.14 -2.25 -1.81
C LEU A 199 2.88 -1.50 -0.69
N ASN A 200 2.97 -0.19 -0.85
CA ASN A 200 3.71 0.70 0.05
C ASN A 200 2.92 1.98 0.35
N ILE A 201 3.42 2.78 1.30
CA ILE A 201 2.79 4.06 1.70
C ILE A 201 2.59 4.99 0.51
N ASN A 202 3.56 5.06 -0.41
CA ASN A 202 3.45 5.90 -1.61
C ASN A 202 2.22 5.52 -2.45
N THR A 203 1.98 4.23 -2.66
CA THR A 203 0.82 3.71 -3.40
C THR A 203 -0.50 4.11 -2.75
N VAL A 204 -0.56 4.06 -1.41
CA VAL A 204 -1.74 4.50 -0.65
C VAL A 204 -1.98 6.00 -0.86
N ILE A 205 -0.93 6.83 -0.79
CA ILE A 205 -1.05 8.28 -0.99
C ILE A 205 -1.54 8.63 -2.40
N TYR A 206 -1.05 7.94 -3.43
CA TYR A 206 -1.58 8.10 -4.78
C TYR A 206 -3.04 7.66 -4.89
N GLY A 207 -3.42 6.56 -4.25
CA GLY A 207 -4.82 6.12 -4.20
C GLY A 207 -5.74 7.16 -3.57
N LEU A 208 -5.33 7.76 -2.44
CA LEU A 208 -6.07 8.85 -1.80
C LEU A 208 -6.13 10.11 -2.66
N PHE A 209 -5.03 10.50 -3.31
CA PHE A 209 -5.02 11.65 -4.22
C PHE A 209 -6.00 11.45 -5.37
N HIS A 210 -6.01 10.24 -5.95
CA HIS A 210 -6.90 9.89 -7.06
C HIS A 210 -8.38 9.96 -6.70
N LEU A 211 -8.77 9.65 -5.45
CA LEU A 211 -10.16 9.85 -5.02
C LEU A 211 -10.64 11.30 -5.21
N PHE A 212 -9.75 12.29 -5.08
CA PHE A 212 -10.11 13.69 -5.29
C PHE A 212 -10.12 14.12 -6.77
N THR A 213 -9.31 13.49 -7.62
CA THR A 213 -9.28 13.82 -9.06
C THR A 213 -10.37 13.07 -9.84
N GLU A 214 -10.63 11.82 -9.46
CA GLU A 214 -11.63 10.92 -10.05
C GLU A 214 -12.47 10.25 -8.94
N PRO A 215 -13.45 10.96 -8.36
CA PRO A 215 -14.33 10.37 -7.34
C PRO A 215 -15.16 9.22 -7.91
N ASN A 216 -15.34 8.15 -7.14
CA ASN A 216 -16.03 6.94 -7.59
C ASN A 216 -17.44 6.83 -6.98
N HIS A 217 -18.48 6.70 -7.81
CA HIS A 217 -19.87 6.54 -7.37
C HIS A 217 -20.35 5.08 -7.23
N GLU A 218 -19.56 4.08 -7.63
CA GLU A 218 -19.98 2.66 -7.65
C GLU A 218 -19.97 1.99 -6.26
N ASP A 219 -18.99 2.32 -5.42
CA ASP A 219 -18.89 1.83 -4.02
C ASP A 219 -18.72 2.99 -3.02
N PRO A 220 -19.78 3.81 -2.83
CA PRO A 220 -19.71 5.01 -2.03
C PRO A 220 -19.99 4.75 -0.54
N LEU A 221 -19.36 5.53 0.33
CA LEU A 221 -19.76 5.66 1.74
C LEU A 221 -20.80 6.76 1.93
N ASN A 222 -20.80 7.76 1.05
CA ASN A 222 -21.78 8.83 1.01
C ASN A 222 -22.67 8.64 -0.23
N HIS A 223 -23.77 7.91 -0.06
CA HIS A 223 -24.70 7.58 -1.14
C HIS A 223 -25.33 8.83 -1.78
N ASP A 224 -25.60 9.88 -1.00
CA ASP A 224 -26.16 11.14 -1.53
C ASP A 224 -25.17 11.83 -2.45
N ALA A 225 -23.91 11.94 -2.03
CA ALA A 225 -22.85 12.53 -2.86
C ALA A 225 -22.63 11.73 -4.15
N ALA A 226 -22.65 10.41 -4.07
CA ALA A 226 -22.50 9.53 -5.22
C ALA A 226 -23.67 9.64 -6.21
N ALA A 227 -24.91 9.68 -5.72
CA ALA A 227 -26.09 9.86 -6.56
C ALA A 227 -26.04 11.20 -7.30
N VAL A 228 -25.71 12.30 -6.62
CA VAL A 228 -25.59 13.62 -7.26
C VAL A 228 -24.43 13.64 -8.27
N LEU A 229 -23.29 13.01 -7.98
CA LEU A 229 -22.19 12.90 -8.93
C LEU A 229 -22.62 12.17 -10.21
N ARG A 230 -23.33 11.04 -10.08
CA ARG A 230 -23.81 10.25 -11.22
C ARG A 230 -24.87 10.98 -12.04
N ASP A 231 -25.87 11.54 -11.36
CA ASP A 231 -27.08 12.04 -12.02
C ASP A 231 -26.94 13.52 -12.46
N ASN A 232 -26.15 14.32 -11.73
CA ASN A 232 -25.95 15.74 -12.04
C ASN A 232 -24.55 16.25 -11.60
N PRO A 233 -23.50 15.98 -12.40
CA PRO A 233 -22.13 16.40 -12.09
C PRO A 233 -21.95 17.91 -11.83
N LYS A 234 -22.77 18.77 -12.46
CA LYS A 234 -22.72 20.23 -12.23
C LYS A 234 -23.23 20.58 -10.84
N GLN A 235 -24.31 19.95 -10.39
CA GLN A 235 -24.83 20.13 -9.03
C GLN A 235 -23.84 19.57 -8.00
N PHE A 236 -23.18 18.45 -8.32
CA PHE A 236 -22.13 17.90 -7.47
C PHE A 236 -20.99 18.92 -7.27
N GLU A 237 -20.48 19.52 -8.35
CA GLU A 237 -19.45 20.57 -8.29
C GLU A 237 -19.90 21.75 -7.42
N ALA A 238 -21.14 22.23 -7.59
CA ALA A 238 -21.69 23.33 -6.78
C ALA A 238 -21.78 22.96 -5.29
N ASN A 239 -22.17 21.71 -4.98
CA ASN A 239 -22.22 21.20 -3.62
C ASN A 239 -20.83 21.09 -2.99
N VAL A 240 -19.84 20.56 -3.73
CA VAL A 240 -18.45 20.46 -3.29
C VAL A 240 -17.90 21.85 -2.95
N LYS A 241 -18.04 22.82 -3.85
CA LYS A 241 -17.62 24.21 -3.60
C LYS A 241 -18.30 24.76 -2.35
N ARG A 242 -19.63 24.68 -2.26
CA ARG A 242 -20.38 25.16 -1.09
C ARG A 242 -19.91 24.53 0.22
N ALA A 243 -19.67 23.23 0.24
CA ALA A 243 -19.13 22.53 1.41
C ALA A 243 -17.72 23.03 1.77
N MET A 244 -16.83 23.13 0.79
CA MET A 244 -15.44 23.55 0.98
C MET A 244 -15.29 24.98 1.52
N TYR A 245 -16.21 25.89 1.15
CA TYR A 245 -16.25 27.26 1.67
C TYR A 245 -16.83 27.38 3.09
N GLY A 246 -17.30 26.29 3.69
CA GLY A 246 -17.86 26.26 5.05
C GLY A 246 -19.40 26.33 5.11
N GLY A 247 -20.09 25.73 4.14
CA GLY A 247 -21.54 25.81 3.99
C GLY A 247 -22.30 24.52 4.36
N PHE A 248 -23.59 24.52 4.02
CA PHE A 248 -24.47 23.37 4.16
C PHE A 248 -24.71 22.70 2.81
N VAL A 249 -24.76 21.37 2.80
CA VAL A 249 -25.30 20.57 1.68
C VAL A 249 -26.41 19.69 2.26
N GLY A 250 -27.64 19.89 1.78
CA GLY A 250 -28.82 19.34 2.46
C GLY A 250 -28.90 19.87 3.90
N GLN A 251 -28.99 18.95 4.86
CA GLN A 251 -29.02 19.26 6.30
C GLN A 251 -27.64 19.18 6.97
N THR A 252 -26.58 18.84 6.23
CA THR A 252 -25.26 18.62 6.79
C THR A 252 -24.40 19.87 6.63
N SER A 253 -23.88 20.38 7.75
CA SER A 253 -22.86 21.44 7.77
C SER A 253 -21.46 20.87 7.55
N PHE A 254 -20.68 21.54 6.72
CA PHE A 254 -19.27 21.24 6.47
C PHE A 254 -18.40 22.42 6.92
N PRO A 255 -17.32 22.17 7.69
CA PRO A 255 -16.37 23.22 8.04
C PRO A 255 -15.58 23.65 6.79
N ARG A 256 -15.13 24.90 6.78
CA ARG A 256 -14.29 25.42 5.69
C ARG A 256 -12.97 24.66 5.62
N CYS A 257 -12.58 24.25 4.41
CA CYS A 257 -11.37 23.46 4.17
C CYS A 257 -10.55 23.91 2.96
N ILE A 258 -10.68 25.18 2.56
CA ILE A 258 -9.79 25.85 1.58
C ILE A 258 -8.71 26.67 2.29
#